data_AF-A0A1Y5FEF8-F1
#
_entry.id   AF-A0A1Y5FEF8-F1
#
_cell.length_a   1.000
_cell.length_b   1.000
_cell.length_c   1.000
_cell.angle_alpha   90.00
_cell.angle_beta   90.00
_cell.angle_gamma   90.00
#
_symmetry.space_group_name_H-M   'P 1'
#
loop_
_entity.id
_entity.type
_entity.pdbx_description
1 polymer ?
#
loop_
_entity_poly.entity_id
_entity_poly.type
_entity_poly.pdbx_seq_one_letter_code
_entity_poly.pdbx_strand_id
1 'polypeptide(L)'
;MTERGSISARNKFPAGQKGAALLIFLMLIVVSVAGFLLSGMSRNSHQLASPFHNTRILAEAKNALVAYARLSDPDLSADTGLNYRYLPCPDQDGDGLEETPCGTSSAAGWLPWMSLGLAPLRDASGTCLLYFVGAAYKQGTATAPLISALPNAEFNINNASAVISSDVAAVLIAPGNNVAGQSRSVAPGTATECGSSSVASDKNQVSNYLETTAGINNATAPEFVSIPISQNNLSGFNDILLGLLSNEL
;
A
#
# COMPACT_ATOMS: atom_id res chain seq x y z
N MET A 1 -97.73 19.19 21.45
CA MET A 1 -97.25 18.05 20.63
C MET A 1 -96.16 18.60 19.72
N THR A 2 -94.88 18.23 19.75
CA THR A 2 -94.23 17.05 20.34
C THR A 2 -92.70 17.26 20.36
N GLU A 3 -92.08 16.85 21.47
CA GLU A 3 -90.71 16.35 21.75
C GLU A 3 -89.41 16.75 21.00
N ARG A 4 -88.45 17.20 21.84
CA ARG A 4 -87.06 16.73 22.08
C ARG A 4 -86.25 16.01 20.99
N GLY A 5 -84.96 16.38 20.92
CA GLY A 5 -83.89 15.49 20.46
C GLY A 5 -82.49 16.08 20.52
N SER A 6 -81.85 16.09 21.69
CA SER A 6 -80.42 16.39 21.87
C SER A 6 -79.57 15.17 21.47
N ILE A 7 -78.62 15.33 20.56
CA ILE A 7 -77.66 14.28 20.19
C ILE A 7 -76.29 14.64 20.75
N SER A 8 -75.90 13.90 21.79
CA SER A 8 -74.57 13.92 22.40
C SER A 8 -73.63 13.02 21.60
N ALA A 9 -72.62 13.61 20.94
CA ALA A 9 -71.54 12.87 20.32
C ALA A 9 -70.51 12.43 21.38
N ARG A 10 -70.48 11.14 21.69
CA ARG A 10 -69.43 10.53 22.54
C ARG A 10 -68.15 10.35 21.73
N ASN A 11 -67.11 11.13 22.04
CA ASN A 11 -65.74 10.83 21.63
C ASN A 11 -65.29 9.50 22.29
N LYS A 12 -65.10 8.47 21.46
CA LYS A 12 -64.39 7.25 21.88
C LYS A 12 -62.89 7.51 21.77
N PHE A 13 -62.24 7.74 22.90
CA PHE A 13 -60.78 7.56 22.98
C PHE A 13 -60.49 6.05 23.01
N PRO A 14 -59.69 5.50 22.08
CA PRO A 14 -59.34 4.10 22.11
C PRO A 14 -58.45 3.80 23.32
N ALA A 15 -58.92 2.92 24.19
CA ALA A 15 -58.19 2.41 25.33
C ALA A 15 -57.28 1.24 24.91
N GLY A 16 -56.01 1.28 25.34
CA GLY A 16 -55.22 0.09 25.62
C GLY A 16 -54.24 -0.40 24.53
N GLN A 17 -53.13 0.32 24.31
CA GLN A 17 -51.96 -0.21 23.58
C GLN A 17 -50.69 -0.18 24.44
N LYS A 18 -50.75 -0.63 25.69
CA LYS A 18 -49.52 -0.79 26.51
C LYS A 18 -48.66 -1.98 26.05
N GLY A 19 -49.27 -3.01 25.45
CA GLY A 19 -48.55 -4.20 24.97
C GLY A 19 -47.75 -3.97 23.68
N ALA A 20 -48.31 -3.23 22.73
CA ALA A 20 -47.61 -2.90 21.48
C ALA A 20 -46.40 -2.00 21.72
N ALA A 21 -46.50 -1.03 22.64
CA ALA A 21 -45.40 -0.15 23.00
C ALA A 21 -44.20 -0.92 23.57
N LEU A 22 -44.44 -1.95 24.40
CA LEU A 22 -43.38 -2.79 24.96
C LEU A 22 -42.66 -3.60 23.88
N LEU A 23 -43.41 -4.17 22.93
CA LEU A 23 -42.84 -4.94 21.83
C LEU A 23 -42.00 -4.07 20.89
N ILE A 24 -42.44 -2.85 20.60
CA ILE A 24 -41.68 -1.88 19.80
C ILE A 24 -40.40 -1.48 20.53
N PHE A 25 -40.47 -1.22 21.83
CA PHE A 25 -39.30 -0.87 22.63
C PHE A 25 -38.28 -2.01 22.70
N LEU A 26 -38.74 -3.25 22.87
CA LEU A 26 -37.90 -4.45 22.87
C LEU A 26 -37.23 -4.66 21.50
N MET A 27 -37.98 -4.47 20.40
CA MET A 27 -37.45 -4.55 19.04
C MET A 27 -36.34 -3.51 18.81
N LEU A 28 -36.54 -2.27 19.25
CA LEU A 28 -35.53 -1.20 19.14
C LEU A 28 -34.26 -1.53 19.92
N ILE A 29 -34.38 -2.12 21.12
CA ILE A 29 -33.22 -2.55 21.92
C ILE A 29 -32.45 -3.65 21.17
N VAL A 30 -33.14 -4.67 20.65
CA VAL A 30 -32.49 -5.78 19.95
C VAL A 30 -31.74 -5.28 18.71
N VAL A 31 -32.35 -4.40 17.92
CA VAL A 31 -31.69 -3.81 16.74
C VAL A 31 -30.47 -2.97 17.13
N SER A 32 -30.58 -2.19 18.21
CA SER A 32 -29.48 -1.34 18.70
C SER A 32 -28.29 -2.16 19.20
N VAL A 33 -28.54 -3.22 19.97
CA VAL A 33 -27.51 -4.13 20.48
C VAL A 33 -26.85 -4.89 19.33
N ALA A 34 -27.64 -5.40 18.38
CA ALA A 34 -27.10 -6.07 17.20
C ALA A 34 -26.23 -5.11 16.36
N GLY A 35 -26.68 -3.87 16.14
CA GLY A 35 -25.93 -2.84 15.42
C GLY A 35 -24.62 -2.45 16.12
N PHE A 36 -24.63 -2.35 17.45
CA PHE A 36 -23.44 -2.07 18.25
C PHE A 36 -22.41 -3.22 18.16
N LEU A 37 -22.87 -4.47 18.29
CA LEU A 37 -22.01 -5.65 18.20
C LEU A 37 -21.40 -5.82 16.79
N LEU A 38 -22.20 -5.60 15.73
CA LEU A 38 -21.74 -5.65 14.34
C LEU A 38 -20.72 -4.53 14.04
N SER A 39 -20.92 -3.33 14.59
CA SER A 39 -20.00 -2.20 14.43
C SER A 39 -18.65 -2.45 15.09
N GLY A 40 -18.63 -3.12 16.26
CA GLY A 40 -17.39 -3.51 16.93
C GLY A 40 -16.61 -4.60 16.18
N MET A 41 -17.32 -5.58 15.63
CA MET A 41 -16.71 -6.68 14.86
C MET A 41 -16.14 -6.20 13.51
N SER A 42 -16.86 -5.34 12.81
CA SER A 42 -16.42 -4.75 11.53
C SER A 42 -15.12 -3.94 11.68
N ARG A 43 -15.00 -3.14 12.75
CA ARG A 43 -13.77 -2.38 13.01
C ARG A 43 -12.54 -3.27 13.22
N ASN A 44 -12.68 -4.35 14.00
CA ASN A 44 -11.58 -5.30 14.23
C ASN A 44 -11.21 -6.07 12.96
N SER A 45 -12.19 -6.49 12.15
CA SER A 45 -11.90 -7.17 10.88
C SER A 45 -11.17 -6.27 9.88
N HIS A 46 -11.52 -4.98 9.82
CA HIS A 46 -10.81 -4.01 8.95
C HIS A 46 -9.39 -3.70 9.46
N GLN A 47 -9.19 -3.62 10.78
CA GLN A 47 -7.87 -3.36 11.37
C GLN A 47 -6.87 -4.50 11.16
N LEU A 48 -7.34 -5.75 11.12
CA LEU A 48 -6.49 -6.92 10.86
C LEU A 48 -6.33 -7.19 9.36
N ALA A 49 -7.37 -7.01 8.54
CA ALA A 49 -7.33 -7.40 7.12
C ALA A 49 -6.34 -6.57 6.27
N SER A 50 -6.19 -5.27 6.54
CA SER A 50 -5.33 -4.37 5.76
C SER A 50 -3.82 -4.71 5.90
N PRO A 51 -3.28 -4.89 7.12
CA PRO A 51 -1.89 -5.31 7.31
C PRO A 51 -1.55 -6.65 6.65
N PHE A 52 -2.43 -7.66 6.81
CA PHE A 52 -2.22 -8.97 6.16
C PHE A 52 -2.22 -8.87 4.63
N HIS A 53 -3.08 -8.02 4.06
CA HIS A 53 -3.11 -7.77 2.63
C HIS A 53 -1.80 -7.15 2.14
N ASN A 54 -1.34 -6.06 2.78
CA ASN A 54 -0.12 -5.36 2.39
C ASN A 54 1.12 -6.25 2.50
N THR A 55 1.25 -7.04 3.58
CA THR A 55 2.37 -7.99 3.71
C THR A 55 2.36 -9.03 2.60
N ARG A 56 1.18 -9.54 2.21
CA ARG A 56 1.06 -10.55 1.15
C ARG A 56 1.50 -10.00 -0.21
N ILE A 57 1.00 -8.84 -0.63
CA ILE A 57 1.35 -8.26 -1.93
C ILE A 57 2.82 -7.81 -1.99
N LEU A 58 3.38 -7.32 -0.87
CA LEU A 58 4.80 -6.95 -0.80
C LEU A 58 5.67 -8.20 -0.95
N ALA A 59 5.28 -9.32 -0.33
CA ALA A 59 5.97 -10.60 -0.50
C ALA A 59 5.86 -11.13 -1.95
N GLU A 60 4.70 -10.96 -2.60
CA GLU A 60 4.50 -11.32 -4.00
C GLU A 60 5.43 -10.51 -4.94
N ALA A 61 5.46 -9.18 -4.77
CA ALA A 61 6.38 -8.31 -5.50
C ALA A 61 7.85 -8.66 -5.25
N LYS A 62 8.23 -8.98 -4.00
CA LYS A 62 9.59 -9.41 -3.65
C LYS A 62 9.98 -10.67 -4.39
N ASN A 63 9.09 -11.67 -4.39
CA ASN A 63 9.34 -12.93 -5.08
C ASN A 63 9.52 -12.72 -6.58
N ALA A 64 8.74 -11.82 -7.19
CA ALA A 64 8.90 -11.47 -8.59
C ALA A 64 10.24 -10.77 -8.88
N LEU A 65 10.69 -9.85 -8.02
CA LEU A 65 12.01 -9.23 -8.14
C LEU A 65 13.15 -10.25 -8.02
N VAL A 66 13.07 -11.18 -7.06
CA VAL A 66 14.06 -12.26 -6.91
C VAL A 66 14.06 -13.16 -8.15
N ALA A 67 12.87 -13.52 -8.66
CA ALA A 67 12.75 -14.33 -9.86
C ALA A 67 13.33 -13.59 -11.08
N TYR A 68 13.02 -12.31 -11.24
CA TYR A 68 13.59 -11.45 -12.27
C TYR A 68 15.13 -11.44 -12.18
N ALA A 69 15.69 -11.17 -11.00
CA ALA A 69 17.14 -11.13 -10.81
C ALA A 69 17.85 -12.43 -11.17
N ARG A 70 17.21 -13.57 -10.92
CA ARG A 70 17.76 -14.89 -11.26
C ARG A 70 17.69 -15.21 -12.76
N LEU A 71 16.85 -14.49 -13.51
CA LEU A 71 16.58 -14.72 -14.93
C LEU A 71 17.08 -13.57 -15.83
N SER A 72 17.56 -12.47 -15.25
CA SER A 72 17.94 -11.24 -15.95
C SER A 72 19.36 -11.24 -16.49
N ASP A 73 20.09 -12.35 -16.39
CA ASP A 73 21.41 -12.46 -16.98
C ASP A 73 21.30 -12.45 -18.52
N PRO A 74 21.88 -11.46 -19.22
CA PRO A 74 21.84 -11.40 -20.67
C PRO A 74 22.69 -12.49 -21.35
N ASP A 75 23.67 -13.07 -20.65
CA ASP A 75 24.48 -14.17 -21.14
C ASP A 75 23.84 -15.53 -20.83
N LEU A 76 22.88 -15.91 -21.66
CA LEU A 76 22.24 -17.23 -21.64
C LEU A 76 23.14 -18.34 -22.19
N SER A 77 24.34 -18.00 -22.68
CA SER A 77 25.22 -18.93 -23.42
C SER A 77 26.27 -19.61 -22.54
N ALA A 78 26.42 -19.18 -21.30
CA ALA A 78 27.44 -19.72 -20.41
C ALA A 78 27.07 -21.14 -19.92
N ASP A 79 27.94 -22.11 -20.20
CA ASP A 79 27.89 -23.47 -19.62
C ASP A 79 27.87 -23.46 -18.07
N THR A 80 28.24 -22.33 -17.46
CA THR A 80 28.24 -22.08 -16.01
C THR A 80 26.89 -21.63 -15.45
N GLY A 81 25.89 -21.35 -16.29
CA GLY A 81 24.58 -20.82 -15.89
C GLY A 81 24.54 -19.29 -15.72
N LEU A 82 23.39 -18.79 -15.24
CA LEU A 82 23.10 -17.36 -15.04
C LEU A 82 23.88 -16.81 -13.83
N ASN A 83 24.89 -16.00 -14.10
CA ASN A 83 25.90 -15.50 -13.18
C ASN A 83 25.61 -14.08 -12.64
N TYR A 84 24.81 -13.28 -13.34
CA TYR A 84 24.51 -11.90 -12.94
C TYR A 84 23.12 -11.75 -12.30
N ARG A 85 22.97 -10.75 -11.43
CA ARG A 85 21.75 -10.49 -10.64
C ARG A 85 21.24 -9.06 -10.81
N TYR A 86 20.67 -8.76 -11.97
CA TYR A 86 20.11 -7.44 -12.22
C TYR A 86 18.67 -7.33 -11.74
N LEU A 87 18.34 -6.21 -11.11
CA LEU A 87 16.98 -5.81 -10.82
C LEU A 87 16.47 -4.82 -11.87
N PRO A 88 15.16 -4.82 -12.17
CA PRO A 88 14.61 -3.93 -13.19
C PRO A 88 14.73 -2.46 -12.78
N CYS A 89 14.70 -1.56 -13.76
CA CYS A 89 14.52 -0.14 -13.47
C CYS A 89 13.08 0.14 -13.02
N PRO A 90 12.84 1.13 -12.14
CA PRO A 90 11.48 1.47 -11.73
C PRO A 90 10.67 2.07 -12.89
N ASP A 91 9.36 1.83 -12.84
CA ASP A 91 8.38 2.42 -13.74
C ASP A 91 8.13 3.91 -13.38
N GLN A 92 8.30 4.83 -14.32
CA GLN A 92 8.25 6.28 -14.13
C GLN A 92 6.91 6.91 -14.51
N ASP A 93 6.06 6.20 -15.25
CA ASP A 93 4.79 6.74 -15.73
C ASP A 93 3.55 5.90 -15.36
N GLY A 94 3.77 4.73 -14.76
CA GLY A 94 2.77 3.84 -14.21
C GLY A 94 2.10 2.94 -15.25
N ASP A 95 2.69 2.76 -16.43
CA ASP A 95 2.19 1.84 -17.46
C ASP A 95 2.55 0.35 -17.20
N GLY A 96 3.42 0.09 -16.23
CA GLY A 96 3.89 -1.23 -15.80
C GLY A 96 5.22 -1.68 -16.40
N LEU A 97 5.78 -0.93 -17.34
CA LEU A 97 7.07 -1.25 -17.96
C LEU A 97 8.21 -0.59 -17.19
N GLU A 98 9.42 -1.13 -17.35
CA GLU A 98 10.61 -0.54 -16.72
C GLU A 98 11.28 0.50 -17.63
N GLU A 99 11.71 1.64 -17.08
CA GLU A 99 12.50 2.64 -17.82
C GLU A 99 14.00 2.39 -17.70
N THR A 100 14.49 1.39 -18.43
CA THR A 100 15.93 1.12 -18.55
C THR A 100 16.55 1.94 -19.70
N PRO A 101 17.69 2.62 -19.50
CA PRO A 101 18.44 2.78 -18.26
C PRO A 101 17.91 3.91 -17.36
N CYS A 102 17.85 3.65 -16.06
CA CYS A 102 17.37 4.61 -15.06
C CYS A 102 18.50 5.39 -14.37
N GLY A 103 19.50 5.87 -15.12
CA GLY A 103 20.63 6.70 -14.63
C GLY A 103 21.77 5.92 -13.95
N THR A 104 22.59 6.57 -13.13
CA THR A 104 23.77 5.95 -12.44
C THR A 104 23.65 5.82 -10.92
N SER A 105 22.78 6.59 -10.27
CA SER A 105 22.47 6.50 -8.83
C SER A 105 21.41 5.45 -8.54
N SER A 106 20.99 5.27 -7.29
CA SER A 106 19.71 4.60 -7.01
C SER A 106 18.57 5.28 -7.76
N ALA A 107 17.54 4.50 -8.06
CA ALA A 107 16.35 4.96 -8.75
C ALA A 107 15.10 4.57 -7.96
N ALA A 108 14.03 5.34 -8.13
CA ALA A 108 12.75 5.11 -7.50
C ALA A 108 11.60 5.38 -8.47
N GLY A 109 10.48 4.72 -8.28
CA GLY A 109 9.27 4.88 -9.09
C GLY A 109 8.21 3.87 -8.69
N TRP A 110 7.29 3.59 -9.61
CA TRP A 110 6.35 2.49 -9.50
C TRP A 110 7.05 1.14 -9.68
N LEU A 111 6.49 0.10 -9.09
CA LEU A 111 6.89 -1.27 -9.39
C LEU A 111 6.57 -1.58 -10.87
N PRO A 112 7.54 -1.98 -11.70
CA PRO A 112 7.31 -2.31 -13.12
C PRO A 112 6.63 -3.67 -13.25
N TRP A 113 5.36 -3.74 -12.84
CA TRP A 113 4.59 -4.97 -12.68
C TRP A 113 4.47 -5.77 -13.98
N MET A 114 4.38 -5.12 -15.14
CA MET A 114 4.30 -5.80 -16.43
C MET A 114 5.65 -6.44 -16.79
N SER A 115 6.76 -5.73 -16.59
CA SER A 115 8.12 -6.27 -16.77
C SER A 115 8.43 -7.44 -15.84
N LEU A 116 7.79 -7.46 -14.65
CA LEU A 116 7.88 -8.55 -13.67
C LEU A 116 6.93 -9.71 -13.96
N GLY A 117 6.08 -9.64 -14.99
CA GLY A 117 5.09 -10.67 -15.30
C GLY A 117 3.97 -10.78 -14.25
N LEU A 118 3.69 -9.69 -13.55
CA LEU A 118 2.65 -9.58 -12.53
C LEU A 118 1.40 -8.89 -13.08
N ALA A 119 0.29 -9.04 -12.36
CA ALA A 119 -0.81 -8.08 -12.45
C ALA A 119 -0.45 -6.81 -11.64
N PRO A 120 -1.12 -5.67 -11.86
CA PRO A 120 -0.90 -4.47 -11.06
C PRO A 120 -1.21 -4.73 -9.58
N LEU A 121 -0.16 -4.83 -8.76
CA LEU A 121 -0.29 -5.07 -7.33
C LEU A 121 -0.64 -3.75 -6.62
N ARG A 122 -1.71 -3.79 -5.81
CA ARG A 122 -2.22 -2.64 -5.07
C ARG A 122 -2.30 -2.96 -3.60
N ASP A 123 -1.96 -1.98 -2.77
CA ASP A 123 -2.13 -2.05 -1.33
C ASP A 123 -3.60 -1.98 -0.90
N ALA A 124 -3.84 -2.11 0.40
CA ALA A 124 -5.17 -2.11 0.99
C ALA A 124 -5.91 -0.77 0.80
N SER A 125 -5.21 0.31 0.39
CA SER A 125 -5.83 1.58 0.00
C SER A 125 -6.18 1.64 -1.49
N GLY A 126 -5.72 0.68 -2.29
CA GLY A 126 -5.85 0.64 -3.73
C GLY A 126 -4.70 1.31 -4.49
N THR A 127 -3.63 1.71 -3.81
CA THR A 127 -2.47 2.37 -4.41
C THR A 127 -1.47 1.32 -4.91
N CYS A 128 -0.88 1.51 -6.09
CA CYS A 128 0.18 0.62 -6.58
C CYS A 128 1.41 0.68 -5.67
N LEU A 129 2.24 -0.38 -5.74
CA LEU A 129 3.47 -0.44 -4.96
C LEU A 129 4.54 0.49 -5.54
N LEU A 130 5.24 1.18 -4.65
CA LEU A 130 6.45 1.94 -4.96
C LEU A 130 7.67 1.06 -4.81
N TYR A 131 8.69 1.37 -5.59
CA TYR A 131 9.88 0.55 -5.74
C TYR A 131 11.13 1.42 -5.79
N PHE A 132 12.12 1.07 -4.97
CA PHE A 132 13.46 1.64 -4.97
C PHE A 132 14.46 0.54 -5.30
N VAL A 133 15.45 0.86 -6.14
CA VAL A 133 16.54 -0.03 -6.52
C VAL A 133 17.89 0.63 -6.31
N GLY A 134 18.81 -0.11 -5.69
CA GLY A 134 20.17 0.35 -5.44
C GLY A 134 20.99 0.48 -6.72
N ALA A 135 21.88 1.47 -6.76
CA ALA A 135 22.68 1.80 -7.93
C ALA A 135 23.45 0.59 -8.51
N ALA A 136 24.00 -0.26 -7.63
CA ALA A 136 24.84 -1.40 -8.01
C ALA A 136 24.05 -2.60 -8.56
N TYR A 137 22.72 -2.63 -8.37
CA TYR A 137 21.88 -3.80 -8.66
C TYR A 137 20.95 -3.60 -9.85
N LYS A 138 20.64 -2.36 -10.21
CA LYS A 138 19.73 -2.08 -11.32
C LYS A 138 20.33 -2.45 -12.68
N GLN A 139 19.45 -2.76 -13.63
CA GLN A 139 19.82 -2.93 -15.03
C GLN A 139 20.53 -1.69 -15.59
N GLY A 140 21.50 -1.94 -16.46
CA GLY A 140 22.35 -0.88 -17.01
C GLY A 140 23.44 -0.36 -16.05
N THR A 141 23.65 -0.99 -14.88
CA THR A 141 24.82 -0.70 -14.04
C THR A 141 26.13 -0.96 -14.78
N ALA A 142 27.13 -0.13 -14.50
CA ALA A 142 28.45 -0.23 -15.12
C ALA A 142 29.20 -1.51 -14.75
N THR A 143 28.98 -2.00 -13.52
CA THR A 143 29.56 -3.25 -13.03
C THR A 143 28.43 -4.23 -12.74
N ALA A 144 28.40 -5.32 -13.49
CA ALA A 144 27.42 -6.38 -13.34
C ALA A 144 27.50 -7.02 -11.92
N PRO A 145 26.38 -7.14 -11.19
CA PRO A 145 26.36 -7.78 -9.88
C PRO A 145 26.50 -9.30 -10.05
N LEU A 146 27.71 -9.80 -9.86
CA LEU A 146 28.06 -11.21 -10.03
C LEU A 146 27.64 -12.01 -8.78
N ILE A 147 26.92 -13.13 -8.94
CA ILE A 147 26.44 -13.93 -7.79
C ILE A 147 27.57 -14.39 -6.85
N SER A 148 28.76 -14.69 -7.39
CA SER A 148 29.89 -15.12 -6.57
C SER A 148 30.56 -13.98 -5.78
N ALA A 149 30.20 -12.74 -6.08
CA ALA A 149 30.80 -11.53 -5.49
C ALA A 149 29.81 -10.35 -5.60
N LEU A 150 28.63 -10.50 -5.00
CA LEU A 150 27.63 -9.44 -5.00
C LEU A 150 28.18 -8.17 -4.34
N PRO A 151 27.98 -6.98 -4.92
CA PRO A 151 28.42 -5.73 -4.32
C PRO A 151 27.62 -5.43 -3.05
N ASN A 152 28.18 -4.69 -2.09
CA ASN A 152 27.36 -4.23 -0.97
C ASN A 152 26.20 -3.36 -1.49
N ALA A 153 25.00 -3.63 -1.03
CA ALA A 153 23.83 -2.82 -1.30
C ALA A 153 23.79 -1.59 -0.40
N GLU A 154 23.24 -0.50 -0.93
CA GLU A 154 23.39 0.83 -0.33
C GLU A 154 22.26 1.22 0.64
N PHE A 155 21.12 0.52 0.64
CA PHE A 155 19.98 0.92 1.47
C PHE A 155 20.02 0.29 2.87
N ASN A 156 19.49 1.04 3.82
CA ASN A 156 19.25 0.60 5.19
C ASN A 156 17.79 0.80 5.56
N ILE A 157 17.24 -0.16 6.29
CA ILE A 157 15.93 -0.03 6.91
C ILE A 157 16.14 0.10 8.42
N ASN A 158 15.52 1.13 8.98
CA ASN A 158 15.60 1.50 10.38
C ASN A 158 14.24 1.29 11.06
N ASN A 159 14.28 1.19 12.37
CA ASN A 159 13.16 1.57 13.22
C ASN A 159 13.51 2.91 13.91
N ALA A 160 12.63 3.42 14.79
CA ALA A 160 12.84 4.69 15.47
C ALA A 160 14.11 4.79 16.36
N SER A 161 14.86 3.71 16.57
CA SER A 161 16.00 3.68 17.50
C SER A 161 17.22 2.90 17.01
N ALA A 162 17.12 2.11 15.94
CA ALA A 162 18.19 1.27 15.43
C ALA A 162 17.99 0.88 13.97
N VAL A 163 19.09 0.53 13.30
CA VAL A 163 19.07 -0.18 12.01
C VAL A 163 18.48 -1.57 12.24
N ILE A 164 17.45 -1.94 11.48
CA ILE A 164 16.84 -3.28 11.51
C ILE A 164 17.33 -4.17 10.37
N SER A 165 17.73 -3.57 9.26
CA SER A 165 18.27 -4.27 8.11
C SER A 165 19.26 -3.37 7.39
N SER A 166 20.47 -3.87 7.16
CA SER A 166 21.45 -3.25 6.27
C SER A 166 21.58 -4.08 5.00
N ASP A 167 22.33 -3.59 4.02
CA ASP A 167 22.64 -4.34 2.79
C ASP A 167 21.38 -4.71 2.00
N VAL A 168 20.47 -3.74 1.88
CA VAL A 168 19.19 -3.86 1.18
C VAL A 168 19.36 -3.37 -0.27
N ALA A 169 19.22 -4.27 -1.24
CA ALA A 169 19.36 -4.01 -2.68
C ALA A 169 18.15 -3.32 -3.29
N ALA A 170 16.96 -3.55 -2.73
CA ALA A 170 15.74 -2.88 -3.13
C ALA A 170 14.74 -2.75 -1.98
N VAL A 171 13.89 -1.73 -2.06
CA VAL A 171 12.79 -1.51 -1.10
C VAL A 171 11.48 -1.44 -1.86
N LEU A 172 10.51 -2.22 -1.40
CA LEU A 172 9.12 -2.20 -1.85
C LEU A 172 8.30 -1.48 -0.80
N ILE A 173 7.44 -0.55 -1.21
CA ILE A 173 6.65 0.25 -0.28
C ILE A 173 5.18 0.26 -0.71
N ALA A 174 4.31 -0.05 0.24
CA ALA A 174 2.88 0.18 0.19
C ALA A 174 2.60 1.53 0.90
N PRO A 175 2.30 2.60 0.15
CA PRO A 175 2.20 3.98 0.67
C PRO A 175 0.87 4.30 1.36
N GLY A 176 -0.04 3.33 1.46
CA GLY A 176 -1.30 3.49 2.15
C GLY A 176 -2.20 4.59 1.58
N ASN A 177 -3.18 4.99 2.41
CA ASN A 177 -4.16 6.01 2.05
C ASN A 177 -3.48 7.37 1.90
N ASN A 178 -4.08 8.24 1.08
CA ASN A 178 -3.65 9.63 1.01
C ASN A 178 -3.74 10.31 2.38
N VAL A 179 -2.63 10.87 2.86
CA VAL A 179 -2.59 11.62 4.12
C VAL A 179 -2.49 13.13 3.88
N ALA A 180 -2.71 13.92 4.94
CA ALA A 180 -2.74 15.37 4.81
C ALA A 180 -1.41 15.92 4.28
N GLY A 181 -1.48 16.77 3.25
CA GLY A 181 -0.30 17.37 2.61
C GLY A 181 0.19 16.64 1.37
N GLN A 182 -0.29 15.42 1.10
CA GLN A 182 0.02 14.70 -0.13
C GLN A 182 -0.89 15.11 -1.29
N SER A 183 -0.29 15.34 -2.46
CA SER A 183 -0.98 15.55 -3.74
C SER A 183 -0.64 14.39 -4.67
N ARG A 184 -1.63 13.57 -5.01
CA ARG A 184 -1.48 12.42 -5.93
C ARG A 184 -2.19 12.71 -7.26
N SER A 185 -2.09 13.95 -7.75
CA SER A 185 -2.78 14.45 -8.94
C SER A 185 -2.24 13.83 -10.24
N VAL A 186 -3.13 13.40 -11.12
CA VAL A 186 -2.78 12.85 -12.45
C VAL A 186 -2.23 13.93 -13.40
N ALA A 187 -2.47 15.21 -13.12
CA ALA A 187 -2.02 16.28 -14.00
C ALA A 187 -0.52 16.64 -13.80
N PRO A 188 0.19 17.05 -14.86
CA PRO A 188 -0.18 16.96 -16.27
C PRO A 188 -0.22 15.50 -16.75
N GLY A 189 -0.88 15.24 -17.89
CA GLY A 189 -0.97 13.90 -18.48
C GLY A 189 -2.33 13.22 -18.28
N THR A 190 -2.40 11.95 -18.66
CA THR A 190 -3.59 11.09 -18.51
C THR A 190 -3.28 9.93 -17.60
N ALA A 191 -4.28 9.44 -16.85
CA ALA A 191 -4.10 8.33 -15.93
C ALA A 191 -3.64 7.07 -16.68
N THR A 192 -2.56 6.45 -16.19
CA THR A 192 -2.16 5.08 -16.52
C THR A 192 -2.69 4.14 -15.42
N GLU A 193 -2.32 2.87 -15.47
CA GLU A 193 -2.77 1.88 -14.47
C GLU A 193 -2.35 2.29 -13.04
N CYS A 194 -1.09 2.69 -12.87
CA CYS A 194 -0.56 3.09 -11.57
C CYS A 194 -0.32 4.61 -11.44
N GLY A 195 -0.09 5.29 -12.56
CA GLY A 195 0.49 6.63 -12.59
C GLY A 195 -0.21 7.61 -13.54
N SER A 196 0.60 8.38 -14.24
CA SER A 196 0.20 9.31 -15.28
C SER A 196 1.18 9.24 -16.45
N SER A 197 0.68 9.38 -17.67
CA SER A 197 1.50 9.37 -18.91
C SER A 197 2.54 10.50 -19.00
N SER A 198 2.56 11.42 -18.04
CA SER A 198 3.59 12.43 -17.90
C SER A 198 4.34 12.19 -16.60
N VAL A 199 5.63 11.85 -16.72
CA VAL A 199 6.56 11.64 -15.59
C VAL A 199 6.55 12.81 -14.60
N ALA A 200 6.37 14.05 -15.06
CA ALA A 200 6.31 15.24 -14.21
C ALA A 200 5.02 15.38 -13.37
N SER A 201 4.05 14.48 -13.53
CA SER A 201 2.82 14.45 -12.74
C SER A 201 3.13 14.17 -11.28
N ASP A 202 2.42 14.87 -10.38
CA ASP A 202 2.43 14.59 -8.94
C ASP A 202 2.21 13.11 -8.62
N LYS A 203 1.38 12.43 -9.43
CA LYS A 203 1.08 11.02 -9.28
C LYS A 203 2.30 10.12 -9.45
N ASN A 204 3.32 10.52 -10.20
CA ASN A 204 4.54 9.74 -10.41
C ASN A 204 5.69 10.17 -9.48
N GLN A 205 5.49 11.19 -8.65
CA GLN A 205 6.51 11.65 -7.72
C GLN A 205 6.42 10.88 -6.40
N VAL A 206 7.42 10.05 -6.10
CA VAL A 206 7.49 9.23 -4.88
C VAL A 206 7.35 10.07 -3.60
N SER A 207 7.87 11.31 -3.61
CA SER A 207 7.76 12.27 -2.50
C SER A 207 6.33 12.66 -2.13
N ASN A 208 5.36 12.43 -3.01
CA ASN A 208 3.95 12.73 -2.76
C ASN A 208 3.19 11.57 -2.09
N TYR A 209 3.87 10.46 -1.79
CA TYR A 209 3.25 9.26 -1.24
C TYR A 209 3.76 8.85 0.13
N LEU A 210 4.99 9.24 0.49
CA LEU A 210 5.71 8.68 1.61
C LEU A 210 5.96 9.71 2.70
N GLU A 211 5.98 9.27 3.95
CA GLU A 211 6.08 10.14 5.11
C GLU A 211 7.49 10.19 5.71
N THR A 212 7.68 11.19 6.57
CA THR A 212 8.86 11.32 7.42
C THR A 212 8.50 10.98 8.86
N THR A 213 9.27 10.09 9.48
CA THR A 213 9.18 9.81 10.92
C THR A 213 10.57 9.56 11.49
N ALA A 214 10.78 9.86 12.77
CA ALA A 214 12.08 9.75 13.42
C ALA A 214 13.24 10.44 12.67
N GLY A 215 12.95 11.50 11.89
CA GLY A 215 13.93 12.22 11.08
C GLY A 215 14.34 11.53 9.77
N ILE A 216 13.71 10.39 9.43
CA ILE A 216 13.96 9.63 8.20
C ILE A 216 12.75 9.78 7.29
N ASN A 217 12.99 10.17 6.03
CA ASN A 217 11.97 10.33 5.00
C ASN A 217 12.00 9.13 4.05
N ASN A 218 10.92 8.35 4.01
CA ASN A 218 10.83 7.16 3.16
C ASN A 218 10.85 7.47 1.65
N ALA A 219 10.64 8.74 1.25
CA ALA A 219 10.81 9.16 -0.13
C ALA A 219 12.27 9.35 -0.58
N THR A 220 13.23 9.29 0.35
CA THR A 220 14.63 9.61 0.07
C THR A 220 15.56 8.49 0.50
N ALA A 221 16.14 7.79 -0.47
CA ALA A 221 17.24 6.86 -0.26
C ALA A 221 18.48 7.59 0.33
N PRO A 222 19.36 6.89 1.07
CA PRO A 222 19.39 5.43 1.27
C PRO A 222 18.70 4.93 2.54
N GLU A 223 18.24 5.83 3.40
CA GLU A 223 17.70 5.47 4.72
C GLU A 223 16.17 5.39 4.68
N PHE A 224 15.63 4.25 5.07
CA PHE A 224 14.19 4.01 5.18
C PHE A 224 13.83 3.71 6.63
N VAL A 225 12.58 3.92 7.01
CA VAL A 225 12.07 3.69 8.37
C VAL A 225 10.76 2.91 8.33
N SER A 226 10.70 1.86 9.14
CA SER A 226 9.51 1.06 9.39
C SER A 226 9.15 1.15 10.87
N ILE A 227 7.91 1.54 11.17
CA ILE A 227 7.39 1.58 12.55
C ILE A 227 6.22 0.61 12.72
N PRO A 228 6.02 0.04 13.93
CA PRO A 228 4.88 -0.82 14.20
C PRO A 228 3.54 -0.08 14.04
N ILE A 229 2.54 -0.80 13.53
CA ILE A 229 1.17 -0.28 13.26
C ILE A 229 0.52 0.36 14.50
N SER A 230 0.90 -0.09 15.71
CA SER A 230 0.41 0.48 16.98
C SER A 230 0.82 1.94 17.20
N GLN A 231 1.83 2.45 16.48
CA GLN A 231 2.31 3.82 16.56
C GLN A 231 1.86 4.71 15.38
N ASN A 232 1.21 4.15 14.36
CA ASN A 232 0.78 4.88 13.15
C ASN A 232 -0.33 5.93 13.40
N ASN A 233 -1.15 5.74 14.42
CA ASN A 233 -2.38 6.51 14.62
C ASN A 233 -2.19 7.95 15.17
N LEU A 234 -0.96 8.41 15.41
CA LEU A 234 -0.69 9.75 15.98
C LEU A 234 0.07 10.70 15.04
N SER A 235 0.61 10.23 13.92
CA SER A 235 1.53 11.00 13.06
C SER A 235 1.09 11.13 11.60
N GLY A 236 0.05 10.39 11.16
CA GLY A 236 -0.27 10.29 9.74
C GLY A 236 0.73 9.42 8.96
N PHE A 237 1.63 8.71 9.64
CA PHE A 237 2.53 7.75 9.00
C PHE A 237 1.79 6.45 8.73
N ASN A 238 1.71 6.04 7.46
CA ASN A 238 1.02 4.82 7.06
C ASN A 238 1.81 3.95 6.06
N ASP A 239 3.04 4.34 5.73
CA ASP A 239 3.97 3.54 4.94
C ASP A 239 4.20 2.14 5.54
N ILE A 240 4.07 1.12 4.71
CA ILE A 240 4.52 -0.24 5.02
C ILE A 240 5.56 -0.63 3.98
N LEU A 241 6.75 -0.99 4.42
CA LEU A 241 7.85 -1.35 3.52
C LEU A 241 8.35 -2.77 3.75
N LEU A 242 9.00 -3.30 2.73
CA LEU A 242 9.70 -4.57 2.77
C LEU A 242 11.01 -4.44 1.97
N GLY A 243 12.11 -4.88 2.60
CA GLY A 243 13.43 -4.91 1.97
C GLY A 243 13.71 -6.23 1.25
N LEU A 244 14.45 -6.11 0.15
CA LEU A 244 15.13 -7.20 -0.55
C LEU A 244 16.63 -7.06 -0.30
N LEU A 245 17.21 -8.02 0.43
CA LEU A 245 18.63 -8.06 0.74
C LEU A 245 19.45 -8.47 -0.48
N SER A 246 20.71 -8.02 -0.53
CA SER A 246 21.69 -8.48 -1.52
C SER A 246 21.74 -10.02 -1.60
N ASN A 247 21.80 -10.70 -0.45
CA ASN A 247 21.98 -12.15 -0.34
C ASN A 247 20.74 -12.98 -0.74
N GLU A 248 19.61 -12.34 -1.03
CA GLU A 248 18.40 -13.00 -1.53
C GLU A 248 18.41 -13.18 -3.06
N LEU A 249 19.31 -12.48 -3.75
CA LEU A 249 19.49 -12.49 -5.20
C LEU A 249 20.41 -13.64 -5.65
#